data_AF-A0A536TRG3-F1
#
_entry.id   AF-A0A536TRG3-F1
#
_cell.length_a   1.000
_cell.length_b   1.000
_cell.length_c   1.000
_cell.angle_alpha   90.00
_cell.angle_beta   90.00
_cell.angle_gamma   90.00
#
_symmetry.space_group_name_H-M   'P 1'
#
loop_
_entity.id
_entity.type
_entity.pdbx_description
1 polymer ?
#
loop_
_entity_poly.entity_id
_entity_poly.type
_entity_poly.pdbx_seq_one_letter_code
_entity_poly.pdbx_strand_id
1 'polypeptide(L)'
;MRIDADANADGCERIDGPVLPGLCDLHSHAFQRAMAGLAESSGADHLADSFWTWRDLMYRFVAALTPEAIGSIAAQLYVELLKGGYTSV
;
A
#
# COMPACT_ATOMS: atom_id res chain seq x y z
N MET A 1 -3.12 17.55 -6.12
CA MET A 1 -2.18 18.68 -6.33
C MET A 1 -2.04 18.89 -7.82
N ARG A 2 -2.25 20.11 -8.33
CA ARG A 2 -2.14 20.43 -9.77
C ARG A 2 -0.77 21.06 -10.01
N ILE A 3 -0.03 20.55 -10.99
CA ILE A 3 1.25 21.15 -11.41
C ILE A 3 0.99 21.87 -12.73
N ASP A 4 1.29 23.16 -12.75
CA ASP A 4 1.15 24.03 -13.92
C ASP A 4 2.54 24.44 -14.42
N ALA A 5 2.78 24.30 -15.73
CA ALA A 5 3.96 24.87 -16.36
C ALA A 5 3.88 26.41 -16.34
N ASP A 6 5.04 27.07 -16.28
CA ASP A 6 5.18 28.53 -16.33
C ASP A 6 4.43 29.31 -15.22
N ALA A 7 4.15 28.65 -14.09
CA ALA A 7 3.56 29.31 -12.92
C ALA A 7 4.50 30.38 -12.36
N ASN A 8 3.94 31.52 -11.93
CA ASN A 8 4.72 32.58 -11.28
C ASN A 8 5.19 32.09 -9.88
N ALA A 9 6.47 32.29 -9.59
CA ALA A 9 7.10 31.94 -8.31
C ALA A 9 7.09 33.08 -7.28
N ASP A 10 6.55 34.26 -7.61
CA ASP A 10 6.46 35.40 -6.69
C ASP A 10 5.66 35.05 -5.44
N GLY A 11 6.28 35.21 -4.27
CA GLY A 11 5.68 34.90 -2.97
C GLY A 11 5.63 33.40 -2.63
N CYS A 12 6.17 32.51 -3.47
CA CYS A 12 6.26 31.09 -3.18
C CYS A 12 7.49 30.77 -2.30
N GLU A 13 7.32 29.78 -1.41
CA GLU A 13 8.44 29.14 -0.73
C GLU A 13 9.25 28.32 -1.74
N ARG A 14 10.57 28.53 -1.78
CA ARG A 14 11.49 27.71 -2.57
C ARG A 14 11.89 26.50 -1.75
N ILE A 15 11.61 25.32 -2.28
CA ILE A 15 12.03 24.05 -1.68
C ILE A 15 13.25 23.47 -2.40
N ASP A 16 14.08 22.78 -1.64
CA ASP A 16 15.27 22.13 -2.18
C ASP A 16 14.90 20.84 -2.91
N GLY A 17 15.42 20.69 -4.13
CA GLY A 17 15.25 19.49 -4.96
C GLY A 17 14.10 19.57 -5.97
N PRO A 18 14.01 18.56 -6.85
CA PRO A 18 12.96 18.49 -7.86
C PRO A 18 11.60 18.16 -7.23
N VAL A 19 10.54 18.74 -7.78
CA VAL A 19 9.14 18.47 -7.40
C VAL A 19 8.48 17.65 -8.50
N LEU A 20 7.79 16.58 -8.10
CA LEU A 20 7.04 15.71 -9.01
C LEU A 20 5.57 15.64 -8.56
N PRO A 21 4.61 15.39 -9.47
CA PRO A 21 3.26 15.00 -9.08
C PRO A 21 3.29 13.74 -8.23
N GLY A 22 2.44 13.68 -7.20
CA GLY A 22 2.30 12.47 -6.40
C GLY A 22 1.76 11.30 -7.22
N LEU A 23 2.21 10.09 -6.90
CA LEU A 23 1.79 8.87 -7.58
C LEU A 23 0.39 8.45 -7.12
N CYS A 24 -0.37 7.85 -8.03
CA CYS A 24 -1.66 7.24 -7.73
C CYS A 24 -1.48 5.72 -7.66
N ASP A 25 -1.80 5.12 -6.52
CA ASP A 25 -2.05 3.69 -6.41
C ASP A 25 -3.48 3.44 -6.93
N LEU A 26 -3.61 2.67 -8.00
CA LEU A 26 -4.89 2.43 -8.68
C LEU A 26 -5.62 1.20 -8.11
N HIS A 27 -4.95 0.42 -7.26
CA HIS A 27 -5.49 -0.84 -6.78
C HIS A 27 -4.82 -1.30 -5.48
N SER A 28 -5.58 -1.35 -4.39
CA SER A 28 -5.09 -1.80 -3.09
C SER A 28 -6.08 -2.68 -2.35
N HIS A 29 -5.54 -3.67 -1.64
CA HIS A 29 -6.26 -4.49 -0.66
C HIS A 29 -5.61 -4.29 0.71
N ALA A 30 -6.04 -3.27 1.44
CA ALA A 30 -5.29 -2.77 2.60
C ALA A 30 -4.95 -3.85 3.65
N PHE A 31 -5.91 -4.73 3.97
CA PHE A 31 -5.72 -5.77 4.97
C PHE A 31 -4.58 -6.75 4.64
N GLN A 32 -4.27 -6.96 3.34
CA GLN A 32 -3.21 -7.87 2.92
C GLN A 32 -1.82 -7.37 3.34
N ARG A 33 -1.66 -6.07 3.64
CA ARG A 33 -0.39 -5.53 4.16
C ARG A 33 0.05 -6.22 5.46
N ALA A 34 -0.90 -6.60 6.32
CA ALA A 34 -0.59 -7.27 7.58
C ALA A 34 -0.13 -8.74 7.42
N MET A 35 -0.35 -9.34 6.24
CA MET A 35 0.18 -10.67 5.91
C MET A 35 1.36 -10.63 4.92
N ALA A 36 1.81 -9.44 4.51
CA ALA A 36 2.91 -9.29 3.57
C ALA A 36 4.18 -9.98 4.10
N GLY A 37 4.73 -10.93 3.33
CA GLY A 37 5.90 -11.72 3.71
C GLY A 37 5.61 -12.93 4.61
N LEU A 38 4.40 -13.08 5.16
CA LEU A 38 4.03 -14.23 6.01
C LEU A 38 3.58 -15.47 5.20
N ALA A 39 3.34 -15.30 3.90
CA ALA A 39 2.96 -16.39 3.00
C ALA A 39 4.17 -17.10 2.36
N GLU A 40 5.40 -16.66 2.63
CA GLU A 40 6.63 -17.19 2.03
C GLU A 40 7.13 -18.48 2.71
N SER A 41 6.20 -19.36 3.10
CA SER A 41 6.50 -20.66 3.66
C SER A 41 6.10 -21.73 2.66
N SER A 42 7.03 -22.61 2.29
CA SER A 42 6.65 -23.77 1.51
C SER A 42 5.77 -24.71 2.34
N GLY A 43 4.66 -25.18 1.77
CA GLY A 43 3.86 -26.25 2.37
C GLY A 43 4.67 -27.54 2.57
N ALA A 44 4.17 -28.45 3.42
CA ALA A 44 4.82 -29.75 3.66
C ALA A 44 5.07 -30.57 2.39
N ASP A 45 4.24 -30.35 1.35
CA ASP A 45 4.48 -30.80 -0.02
C ASP A 45 4.90 -29.59 -0.88
N HIS A 46 6.21 -29.40 -1.05
CA HIS A 46 6.85 -28.35 -1.87
C HIS A 46 6.36 -28.28 -3.35
N LEU A 47 5.46 -29.16 -3.76
CA LEU A 47 4.88 -29.27 -5.11
C LEU A 47 3.47 -28.64 -5.23
N ALA A 48 2.89 -28.12 -4.15
CA ALA A 48 1.49 -27.65 -4.12
C ALA A 48 1.31 -26.14 -3.87
N ASP A 49 2.37 -25.38 -3.63
CA ASP A 49 2.26 -23.93 -3.43
C ASP A 49 1.82 -23.24 -4.74
N SER A 50 0.71 -22.52 -4.66
CA SER A 50 0.11 -21.83 -5.79
C SER A 50 -0.62 -20.59 -5.32
N PHE A 51 -1.06 -19.77 -6.28
CA PHE A 51 -1.96 -18.66 -5.98
C PHE A 51 -3.20 -19.10 -5.17
N TRP A 52 -3.71 -20.30 -5.41
CA TRP A 52 -4.90 -20.81 -4.74
C TRP A 52 -4.63 -21.17 -3.28
N THR A 53 -3.48 -21.76 -2.96
CA THR A 53 -3.10 -22.04 -1.56
C THR A 53 -2.79 -20.75 -0.79
N TRP A 54 -2.20 -19.74 -1.46
CA TRP A 54 -2.09 -18.38 -0.90
C TRP A 54 -3.47 -17.76 -0.63
N ARG A 55 -4.41 -17.90 -1.57
CA ARG A 55 -5.77 -17.35 -1.42
C ARG A 55 -6.50 -17.98 -0.24
N ASP A 56 -6.32 -19.28 0.00
CA ASP A 56 -6.88 -19.95 1.17
C ASP A 56 -6.30 -19.43 2.48
N LEU A 57 -5.00 -19.12 2.52
CA LEU A 57 -4.37 -18.45 3.66
C LEU A 57 -4.95 -17.04 3.87
N MET A 58 -5.09 -16.26 2.79
CA MET A 58 -5.69 -14.93 2.82
C MET A 58 -7.15 -14.99 3.33
N TYR A 59 -7.94 -15.98 2.92
CA TYR A 59 -9.30 -16.19 3.43
C TYR A 59 -9.33 -16.50 4.92
N ARG A 60 -8.43 -17.36 5.42
CA ARG A 60 -8.31 -17.61 6.86
C ARG A 60 -7.93 -16.33 7.62
N PHE A 61 -7.04 -15.52 7.05
CA PHE A 61 -6.60 -14.27 7.66
C PHE A 61 -7.74 -13.25 7.75
N VAL A 62 -8.42 -12.95 6.64
CA VAL A 62 -9.50 -11.95 6.63
C VAL A 62 -10.69 -12.37 7.49
N ALA A 63 -10.98 -13.68 7.62
CA ALA A 63 -12.03 -14.20 8.48
C ALA A 63 -11.79 -13.92 9.98
N ALA A 64 -10.54 -13.67 10.40
CA ALA A 64 -10.17 -13.38 11.77
C ALA A 64 -10.12 -11.86 12.09
N LEU A 65 -10.27 -10.98 11.10
CA LEU A 65 -10.12 -9.54 11.30
C LEU A 65 -11.40 -8.89 11.85
N THR A 66 -11.20 -8.00 12.82
CA THR A 66 -12.25 -7.09 13.29
C THR A 66 -12.25 -5.78 12.49
N PRO A 67 -13.35 -5.00 12.50
CA PRO A 67 -13.36 -3.68 11.88
C PRO A 67 -12.26 -2.73 12.40
N GLU A 68 -11.98 -2.76 13.71
CA GLU A 68 -10.92 -2.00 14.35
C GLU A 68 -9.53 -2.38 13.80
N ALA A 69 -9.29 -3.69 13.63
CA ALA A 69 -8.04 -4.19 13.05
C ALA A 69 -7.89 -3.75 11.59
N ILE A 70 -8.96 -3.82 10.79
CA ILE A 70 -8.94 -3.35 9.40
C ILE A 70 -8.59 -1.86 9.35
N GLY A 71 -9.21 -1.02 10.19
CA GLY A 71 -8.91 0.41 10.27
C GLY A 71 -7.44 0.69 10.63
N SER A 72 -6.91 -0.04 11.61
CA SER A 72 -5.52 0.09 12.05
C SER A 72 -4.53 -0.30 10.95
N ILE A 73 -4.78 -1.42 10.27
CA ILE A 73 -3.92 -1.89 9.16
C ILE A 73 -3.96 -0.91 8.00
N ALA A 74 -5.14 -0.41 7.63
CA ALA A 74 -5.29 0.56 6.55
C ALA A 74 -4.57 1.88 6.86
N ALA A 75 -4.73 2.42 8.07
CA ALA A 75 -4.04 3.64 8.49
C ALA A 75 -2.51 3.48 8.41
N GLN A 76 -1.98 2.37 8.90
CA GLN A 76 -0.56 2.06 8.81
C GLN A 76 -0.09 1.97 7.35
N LEU A 77 -0.82 1.23 6.50
CA LEU A 77 -0.50 1.13 5.07
C LEU A 77 -0.47 2.51 4.41
N TYR A 78 -1.44 3.38 4.68
CA TYR A 78 -1.50 4.69 4.04
C TYR A 78 -0.35 5.60 4.46
N VAL A 79 0.12 5.51 5.71
CA VAL A 79 1.36 6.20 6.14
C VAL A 79 2.58 5.69 5.37
N GLU A 80 2.67 4.38 5.13
CA GLU A 80 3.75 3.78 4.34
C GLU A 80 3.68 4.20 2.86
N LEU A 81 2.48 4.21 2.27
CA LEU A 81 2.24 4.68 0.90
C LEU A 81 2.63 6.15 0.72
N LEU A 82 2.23 7.02 1.65
CA LEU A 82 2.62 8.44 1.65
C LEU A 82 4.14 8.62 1.70
N LYS A 83 4.83 7.86 2.56
CA LYS A 83 6.31 7.86 2.63
C LYS A 83 6.94 7.28 1.36
N GLY A 84 6.24 6.41 0.65
CA GLY A 84 6.62 5.85 -0.65
C GLY A 84 6.35 6.75 -1.85
N GLY A 85 5.76 7.94 -1.65
CA GLY A 85 5.46 8.90 -2.73
C GLY A 85 4.07 8.73 -3.37
N TYR A 86 3.24 7.83 -2.87
CA TYR A 86 1.84 7.73 -3.26
C TYR A 86 1.02 8.79 -2.53
N THR A 87 0.21 9.53 -3.28
CA THR A 87 -0.65 10.59 -2.72
C THR A 87 -2.15 10.29 -2.86
N SER A 88 -2.49 9.19 -3.55
CA SER A 88 -3.83 8.63 -3.63
C SER A 88 -3.75 7.11 -3.77
N VAL A 89 -4.80 6.43 -3.28
CA VAL A 89 -5.01 4.97 -3.29
C VAL A 89 -6.48 4.66 -3.48
#